data_AF-A0A0R1UA32-F1
#
_entry.id   AF-A0A0R1UA32-F1
#
_cell.length_a   1.000
_cell.length_b   1.000
_cell.length_c   1.000
_cell.angle_alpha   90.00
_cell.angle_beta   90.00
_cell.angle_gamma   90.00
#
_symmetry.space_group_name_H-M   'P 1'
#
loop_
_entity.id
_entity.type
_entity.pdbx_description
1 polymer ?
#
loop_
_entity_poly.entity_id
_entity_poly.type
_entity_poly.pdbx_seq_one_letter_code
_entity_poly.pdbx_strand_id
1 'polypeptide(L)' 'MNFFYLYGEVNELFQAWLKDDQENINEELADVAIFLLGISEMVGSDLGEDIIKKMAVNEKRKYINEKKIEG' A
#
# COMPACT_ATOMS: atom_id res chain seq x y z
N MET A 1 -10.34 -11.03 10.07
CA MET A 1 -10.49 -11.64 8.74
C MET A 1 -9.66 -10.88 7.71
N ASN A 2 -9.92 -9.58 7.49
CA ASN A 2 -9.22 -8.77 6.47
C ASN A 2 -7.69 -8.69 6.63
N PHE A 3 -7.16 -8.70 7.86
CA PHE A 3 -5.71 -8.77 8.10
C PHE A 3 -5.04 -10.06 7.60
N PHE A 4 -5.74 -11.20 7.66
CA PHE A 4 -5.19 -12.47 7.15
C PHE A 4 -5.23 -12.52 5.63
N TYR A 5 -6.29 -11.99 5.01
CA TYR A 5 -6.36 -11.88 3.55
C TYR A 5 -5.31 -10.92 3.00
N LEU A 6 -5.13 -9.74 3.61
CA LEU A 6 -4.04 -8.83 3.24
C LEU A 6 -2.66 -9.52 3.26
N TYR A 7 -2.41 -10.35 4.27
CA TYR A 7 -1.16 -11.12 4.34
C TYR A 7 -1.02 -12.13 3.18
N GLY A 8 -2.13 -12.76 2.78
CA GLY A 8 -2.21 -13.64 1.62
C GLY A 8 -1.86 -12.89 0.33
N GLU A 9 -2.57 -11.80 0.03
CA GLU A 9 -2.35 -11.03 -1.21
C GLU A 9 -0.93 -10.46 -1.31
N VAL A 10 -0.33 -10.04 -0.18
CA VAL A 10 1.07 -9.60 -0.19
C VAL A 10 2.02 -10.74 -0.54
N ASN A 11 1.73 -11.97 -0.09
CA ASN A 11 2.50 -13.14 -0.48
C ASN A 11 2.30 -13.48 -1.97
N GLU A 12 1.09 -13.39 -2.49
CA GLU A 12 0.78 -13.65 -3.91
C GLU A 12 1.44 -12.61 -4.82
N LEU A 13 1.37 -11.32 -4.46
CA LEU A 13 2.14 -10.24 -5.09
C LEU A 13 3.65 -10.54 -5.11
N PHE A 14 4.21 -11.02 -3.99
CA PHE A 14 5.62 -11.41 -3.94
C PHE A 14 5.94 -12.59 -4.87
N GLN A 15 5.05 -13.58 -4.94
CA GLN A 15 5.21 -14.70 -5.89
C GLN A 15 5.11 -14.23 -7.34
N ALA A 16 4.20 -13.31 -7.67
CA ALA A 16 4.05 -12.74 -9.00
C ALA A 16 5.32 -12.01 -9.44
N TRP A 17 5.89 -11.21 -8.54
CA TRP A 17 7.17 -10.52 -8.75
C TRP A 17 8.33 -11.49 -8.98
N LEU A 18 8.44 -12.57 -8.19
CA LEU A 18 9.47 -13.60 -8.39
C LEU A 18 9.39 -14.30 -9.75
N LYS A 19 8.19 -14.36 -10.34
CA LYS A 19 7.92 -15.01 -11.63
C LYS A 19 8.02 -14.06 -12.82
N ASP A 20 8.27 -12.76 -12.59
CA ASP A 20 8.21 -11.70 -13.62
C ASP A 20 6.85 -11.66 -14.36
N ASP A 21 5.77 -11.96 -13.62
CA ASP A 21 4.40 -12.02 -14.15
C ASP A 21 3.70 -10.67 -13.95
N GLN A 22 3.89 -9.76 -14.91
CA GLN A 22 3.44 -8.39 -14.80
C GLN A 22 1.92 -8.22 -14.75
N GLU A 23 1.16 -9.12 -15.39
CA GLU A 23 -0.30 -9.10 -15.35
C GLU A 23 -0.78 -9.46 -13.94
N ASN A 24 -0.26 -10.55 -13.38
CA ASN A 24 -0.60 -10.96 -12.01
C ASN A 24 -0.14 -9.90 -11.00
N ILE A 25 1.05 -9.29 -11.15
CA ILE A 25 1.49 -8.20 -10.26
C ILE A 25 0.45 -7.08 -10.14
N ASN A 26 -0.19 -6.68 -11.26
CA ASN A 26 -1.16 -5.60 -11.24
C ASN A 26 -2.46 -6.01 -10.56
N GLU A 27 -2.89 -7.26 -10.74
CA GLU A 27 -4.05 -7.85 -10.06
C GLU A 27 -3.83 -7.90 -8.55
N GLU A 28 -2.73 -8.48 -8.10
CA GLU A 28 -2.40 -8.62 -6.68
C GLU A 28 -2.22 -7.26 -5.97
N LEU A 29 -1.69 -6.26 -6.67
CA LEU A 29 -1.63 -4.89 -6.14
C LEU A 29 -3.02 -4.30 -5.90
N ALA A 30 -3.98 -4.60 -6.77
CA ALA A 30 -5.37 -4.16 -6.59
C ALA A 30 -6.01 -4.87 -5.40
N ASP A 31 -5.76 -6.18 -5.22
CA ASP A 31 -6.29 -6.95 -4.10
C ASP A 31 -5.73 -6.46 -2.76
N VAL A 32 -4.42 -6.19 -2.68
CA VAL A 32 -3.80 -5.53 -1.51
C VAL A 32 -4.50 -4.20 -1.19
N ALA A 33 -4.78 -3.37 -2.20
CA ALA A 33 -5.46 -2.09 -1.99
C ALA A 33 -6.90 -2.26 -1.48
N ILE A 34 -7.65 -3.23 -2.01
CA ILE A 34 -9.02 -3.54 -1.58
C ILE A 34 -9.04 -3.99 -0.11
N PHE A 35 -8.12 -4.86 0.31
CA PHE A 35 -8.07 -5.27 1.71
C PHE A 35 -7.66 -4.14 2.65
N LEU A 36 -6.79 -3.22 2.21
CA LEU A 36 -6.48 -2.02 2.99
C LEU A 36 -7.71 -1.12 3.17
N LEU A 37 -8.54 -0.96 2.13
CA LEU A 37 -9.82 -0.24 2.23
C LEU A 37 -10.76 -0.93 3.23
N GLY A 38 -10.89 -2.26 3.16
CA GLY A 38 -11.71 -3.03 4.10
C GLY A 38 -11.20 -2.97 5.55
N ILE A 39 -9.89 -2.86 5.77
CA ILE A 39 -9.30 -2.63 7.10
C ILE A 39 -9.61 -1.20 7.57
N SER A 40 -9.49 -0.20 6.69
CA SER A 40 -9.82 1.20 7.00
C SER A 40 -11.25 1.35 7.49
N GLU A 41 -12.20 0.71 6.80
CA GLU A 41 -13.60 0.69 7.21
C GLU A 41 -13.77 0.04 8.59
N MET A 42 -13.14 -1.12 8.81
CA MET A 42 -13.19 -1.82 10.11
C MET A 42 -12.68 -0.97 11.28
N VAL A 43 -11.68 -0.10 11.06
CA VAL A 43 -11.09 0.74 12.11
C VAL A 43 -11.71 2.15 12.16
N GLY A 44 -12.64 2.47 11.27
CA GLY A 44 -13.32 3.76 11.21
C GLY A 44 -12.46 4.91 10.68
N SER A 45 -11.47 4.63 9.82
CA SER A 45 -10.68 5.66 9.13
C SER A 45 -11.16 5.91 7.71
N ASP A 46 -10.92 7.11 7.19
CA ASP A 46 -11.00 7.42 5.76
C ASP A 46 -9.60 7.33 5.14
N LEU A 47 -9.26 6.14 4.66
CA LEU A 47 -7.95 5.88 4.05
C LEU A 47 -7.69 6.77 2.83
N GLY A 48 -8.73 7.15 2.07
CA GLY A 48 -8.58 8.03 0.93
C GLY A 48 -8.12 9.43 1.35
N GLU A 49 -8.79 10.02 2.35
CA GLU A 49 -8.42 11.31 2.92
C GLU A 49 -7.01 11.26 3.54
N ASP A 50 -6.69 10.19 4.26
CA ASP A 50 -5.38 10.02 4.90
C ASP A 50 -4.24 9.86 3.90
N ILE A 51 -4.46 9.15 2.78
CA ILE A 51 -3.50 9.06 1.68
C ILE A 51 -3.24 10.44 1.07
N ILE A 52 -4.29 11.22 0.78
CA ILE A 52 -4.15 12.56 0.20
C ILE A 52 -3.34 13.47 1.14
N LYS A 53 -3.67 13.48 2.44
CA LYS A 53 -2.90 14.22 3.46
C LYS A 53 -1.44 13.79 3.48
N LYS A 54 -1.16 12.49 3.42
CA LYS A 54 0.19 11.94 3.42
C LYS A 54 0.97 12.32 2.17
N MET A 55 0.34 12.32 1.00
CA MET A 55 0.93 12.74 -0.27
C MET A 55 1.37 14.21 -0.20
N ALA A 56 0.52 15.12 0.29
CA ALA A 56 0.86 16.53 0.46
C ALA A 56 2.03 16.76 1.43
N VAL A 57 2.13 15.94 2.49
CA VAL A 57 3.29 15.95 3.39
C VAL A 57 4.54 15.42 2.69
N ASN A 58 4.43 14.35 1.89
CA ASN A 58 5.56 13.72 1.20
C ASN A 58 6.11 14.58 0.06
N GLU A 59 5.26 15.33 -0.65
CA GLU A 59 5.67 16.28 -1.71
C GLU A 59 6.64 17.33 -1.19
N LYS A 60 6.45 17.78 0.05
CA LYS A 60 7.31 18.77 0.71
C LYS A 60 8.60 18.16 1.28
N ARG A 61 8.76 16.83 1.26
CA ARG A 61 9.94 16.17 1.82
C ARG A 61 11.09 16.18 0.82
N LYS A 62 12.27 16.57 1.31
CA LYS A 62 13.53 16.35 0.61
C LYS A 62 14.18 15.09 1.17
N TYR A 63 14.38 14.09 0.31
CA TYR A 63 15.18 12.93 0.64
C TYR A 63 16.61 13.18 0.17
N ILE A 64 17.58 13.11 1.08
CA ILE A 64 19.01 13.10 0.72
C ILE A 64 19.57 11.76 1.18
N ASN A 65 20.11 10.97 0.25
CA ASN A 65 20.67 9.63 0.52
C ASN A 65 19.73 8.73 1.34
N GLU A 66 18.45 8.66 0.93
CA GLU A 66 17.38 7.86 1.56
C GLU A 66 17.07 8.18 3.02
N LYS A 67 17.75 9.16 3.63
CA LYS A 67 17.46 9.64 4.97
C LYS A 67 16.45 10.78 4.93
N LYS A 68 15.37 10.60 5.68
CA LYS A 68 14.37 11.64 5.93
C LYS A 68 15.04 12.77 6.73
N ILE A 69 14.96 14.00 6.21
CA ILE A 69 15.31 15.22 6.96
C ILE A 69 14.03 16.03 7.11
N GLU A 70 13.73 16.45 8.32
CA GLU A 70 12.65 17.40 8.57
C GLU A 70 13.21 18.80 8.33
N GLY A 71 12.59 19.53 7.40
CA GLY A 71 12.95 20.90 7.03
C GLY A 71 12.23 21.93 7.88
#